data_AF-A0A1Q4XI84-F1
#
_entry.id   AF-A0A1Q4XI84-F1
#
_cell.length_a   1.000
_cell.length_b   1.000
_cell.length_c   1.000
_cell.angle_alpha   90.00
_cell.angle_beta   90.00
_cell.angle_gamma   90.00
#
_symmetry.space_group_name_H-M   'P 1'
#
loop_
_entity.id
_entity.type
_entity.pdbx_description
1 polymer ?
#
loop_
_entity_poly.entity_id
_entity_poly.type
_entity_poly.pdbx_seq_one_letter_code
_entity_poly.pdbx_strand_id
1 'polypeptide(L)'
;MNVDDAYAGGTASAEAAARLRDLPTDFEEAVQAAKSAASGAPGVTGWNTFGTDHEHHMFDVRDHARTLAENIQAGSYEAAVTDLESSEEYNIPINGAQFY
;
A
#
# COMPACT_ATOMS: atom_id res chain seq x y z
N MET A 1 -11.39 -16.26 8.66
CA MET A 1 -11.19 -14.82 8.43
C MET A 1 -12.43 -14.37 7.67
N ASN A 2 -13.14 -13.32 8.08
CA ASN A 2 -14.36 -12.91 7.35
C ASN A 2 -13.94 -12.18 6.05
N VAL A 3 -14.66 -12.41 4.96
CA VAL A 3 -14.48 -11.75 3.65
C VAL A 3 -14.46 -10.23 3.81
N ASP A 4 -15.27 -9.70 4.73
CA ASP A 4 -15.32 -8.27 5.06
C ASP A 4 -13.97 -7.74 5.61
N ASP A 5 -13.27 -8.53 6.42
CA ASP A 5 -11.97 -8.13 7.00
C ASP A 5 -10.86 -8.15 5.93
N ALA A 6 -10.88 -9.13 5.02
CA ALA A 6 -9.94 -9.23 3.90
C ALA A 6 -10.12 -8.06 2.91
N TYR A 7 -11.37 -7.71 2.60
CA TYR A 7 -11.70 -6.55 1.77
C TYR A 7 -11.30 -5.22 2.43
N ALA A 8 -11.50 -5.09 3.74
CA ALA A 8 -11.09 -3.91 4.49
C ALA A 8 -9.57 -3.70 4.48
N GLY A 9 -8.78 -4.78 4.65
CA GLY A 9 -7.32 -4.74 4.58
C GLY A 9 -6.78 -4.33 3.19
N GLY A 10 -7.38 -4.83 2.12
CA GLY A 10 -7.06 -4.45 0.74
C GLY A 10 -7.36 -2.97 0.46
N THR A 11 -8.51 -2.49 0.92
CA THR A 11 -8.94 -1.08 0.76
C THR A 11 -8.02 -0.13 1.53
N ALA A 12 -7.74 -0.43 2.81
CA ALA A 12 -6.86 0.38 3.64
C ALA A 12 -5.44 0.50 3.06
N SER A 13 -4.93 -0.59 2.48
CA SER A 13 -3.60 -0.61 1.84
C SER A 13 -3.56 0.21 0.55
N ALA A 14 -4.64 0.16 -0.25
CA ALA A 14 -4.80 1.00 -1.43
C ALA A 14 -4.82 2.49 -1.09
N GLU A 15 -5.56 2.86 -0.04
CA GLU A 15 -5.61 4.25 0.44
C GLU A 15 -4.27 4.72 0.99
N ALA A 16 -3.53 3.86 1.70
CA ALA A 16 -2.19 4.18 2.18
C ALA A 16 -1.22 4.42 1.01
N ALA A 17 -1.24 3.56 -0.02
CA ALA A 17 -0.45 3.74 -1.23
C ALA A 17 -0.86 5.00 -2.02
N ALA A 18 -2.16 5.32 -2.06
CA ALA A 18 -2.66 6.53 -2.71
C ALA A 18 -2.14 7.81 -2.04
N ARG A 19 -2.02 7.82 -0.70
CA ARG A 19 -1.40 8.94 0.04
C ARG A 19 0.08 9.11 -0.28
N LEU A 20 0.77 8.03 -0.64
CA LEU A 20 2.19 8.05 -1.01
C LEU A 20 2.42 8.36 -2.50
N ARG A 21 1.36 8.45 -3.32
CA ARG A 21 1.45 8.77 -4.75
C ARG A 21 2.18 10.09 -5.00
N ASP A 22 1.87 11.09 -4.18
CA ASP A 22 2.33 12.46 -4.33
C ASP A 22 3.60 12.75 -3.49
N LEU A 23 4.15 11.71 -2.83
CA LEU A 23 5.33 11.79 -1.97
C LEU A 23 6.56 12.44 -2.63
N PRO A 24 6.91 12.15 -3.90
CA PRO A 24 8.04 12.82 -4.55
C PRO A 24 7.83 14.34 -4.66
N THR A 25 6.62 14.76 -5.00
CA THR A 25 6.23 16.17 -5.11
C THR A 25 6.25 16.86 -3.75
N ASP A 26 5.63 16.24 -2.74
CA ASP A 26 5.59 16.75 -1.37
C ASP A 26 7.00 16.93 -0.79
N PHE A 27 7.91 15.99 -1.11
CA PHE A 27 9.29 16.06 -0.71
C PHE A 27 10.04 17.22 -1.38
N GLU A 28 9.85 17.42 -2.69
CA GLU A 28 10.44 18.55 -3.41
C GLU A 28 9.97 19.89 -2.82
N GLU A 29 8.67 20.03 -2.55
CA GLU A 29 8.09 21.22 -1.92
C GLU A 29 8.68 21.48 -0.53
N ALA A 30 8.84 20.43 0.28
CA ALA A 30 9.46 20.52 1.59
C ALA A 30 10.93 20.97 1.52
N VAL A 31 11.70 20.47 0.55
CA VAL A 31 13.09 20.88 0.31
C VAL A 31 13.17 22.35 -0.09
N GLN A 32 12.27 22.83 -0.96
CA GLN A 32 12.23 24.25 -1.34
C GLN A 32 11.81 25.15 -0.17
N ALA A 33 10.85 24.72 0.64
CA ALA A 33 10.43 25.44 1.84
C ALA A 33 11.58 25.55 2.85
N ALA A 34 12.31 24.46 3.09
CA ALA A 34 13.46 24.44 3.99
C ALA A 34 14.60 25.34 3.47
N LYS A 35 14.90 25.29 2.17
CA LYS A 35 15.86 26.18 1.51
C LYS A 35 15.47 27.66 1.68
N SER A 36 14.20 27.99 1.51
CA SER A 36 13.69 29.35 1.69
C SER A 36 13.86 29.83 3.13
N ALA A 37 13.50 28.99 4.12
CA ALA A 37 13.64 29.30 5.54
C ALA A 37 15.10 29.44 5.99
N ALA A 38 16.01 28.65 5.41
CA ALA A 38 17.44 28.64 5.75
C ALA A 38 18.29 29.58 4.88
N SER A 39 17.68 30.47 4.11
CA SER A 39 18.37 31.39 3.19
C SER A 39 19.12 32.54 3.88
N GLY A 40 18.86 32.78 5.18
CA GLY A 40 19.55 33.81 5.97
C GLY A 40 21.00 33.45 6.30
N ALA A 41 21.91 34.42 6.21
CA ALA A 41 23.34 34.22 6.47
C ALA A 41 23.60 33.61 7.86
N PRO A 42 24.49 32.60 7.99
CA PRO A 42 25.46 32.12 7.00
C PRO A 42 24.91 31.23 5.87
N GLY A 43 23.61 30.94 5.81
CA GLY A 43 22.95 30.23 4.71
C GLY A 43 23.37 28.77 4.59
N VAL A 44 22.40 27.85 4.56
CA VAL A 44 22.69 26.43 4.29
C VAL A 44 22.76 26.22 2.77
N THR A 45 23.82 25.57 2.29
CA THR A 45 24.01 25.21 0.87
C THR A 45 23.80 23.71 0.65
N GLY A 46 23.71 23.26 -0.60
CA GLY A 46 23.58 21.82 -0.92
C GLY A 46 22.15 21.29 -1.05
N TRP A 47 21.12 22.14 -0.89
CA TRP A 47 19.71 21.75 -1.00
C TRP A 47 19.33 21.05 -2.30
N ASN A 48 19.88 21.50 -3.44
CA ASN A 48 19.59 20.86 -4.73
C ASN A 48 20.14 19.44 -4.80
N THR A 49 21.39 19.22 -4.36
CA THR A 49 21.99 17.87 -4.30
C THR A 49 21.22 16.98 -3.33
N PHE A 50 20.89 17.50 -2.14
CA PHE A 50 20.09 16.76 -1.16
C PHE A 50 18.72 16.36 -1.73
N GLY A 51 18.04 17.28 -2.41
CA GLY A 51 16.76 17.03 -3.07
C GLY A 51 16.88 15.94 -4.13
N THR A 52 17.80 16.09 -5.09
CA THR A 52 18.01 15.12 -6.17
C THR A 52 18.42 13.73 -5.66
N ASP A 53 19.28 13.66 -4.64
CA ASP A 53 19.74 12.37 -4.08
C ASP A 53 18.59 11.58 -3.43
N HIS A 54 17.61 12.28 -2.84
CA HIS A 54 16.49 11.66 -2.14
C HIS A 54 15.21 11.56 -2.98
N GLU A 55 15.11 12.31 -4.08
CA GLU A 55 14.00 12.24 -5.01
C GLU A 55 13.81 10.81 -5.55
N HIS A 56 14.91 10.17 -5.96
CA HIS A 56 14.88 8.78 -6.42
C HIS A 56 14.39 7.84 -5.31
N HIS A 57 14.80 8.07 -4.07
CA HIS A 57 14.31 7.30 -2.92
C HIS A 57 12.81 7.50 -2.68
N MET A 58 12.27 8.71 -2.89
CA MET A 58 10.82 8.95 -2.80
C MET A 58 10.04 8.23 -3.90
N PHE A 59 10.61 8.16 -5.12
CA PHE A 59 10.03 7.33 -6.19
C PHE A 59 10.04 5.84 -5.84
N ASP A 60 11.13 5.33 -5.28
CA ASP A 60 11.23 3.93 -4.84
C ASP A 60 10.20 3.61 -3.75
N VAL A 61 10.02 4.50 -2.77
CA VAL A 61 9.01 4.35 -1.71
C VAL A 61 7.60 4.34 -2.29
N ARG A 62 7.30 5.24 -3.24
CA ARG A 62 6.01 5.28 -3.93
C ARG A 62 5.74 3.96 -4.66
N ASP A 63 6.69 3.48 -5.43
CA ASP A 63 6.54 2.26 -6.22
C ASP A 63 6.43 1.02 -5.33
N HIS A 64 7.24 0.92 -4.26
CA HIS A 64 7.09 -0.14 -3.25
C HIS A 64 5.73 -0.12 -2.57
N ALA A 65 5.21 1.06 -2.19
CA ALA A 65 3.90 1.18 -1.59
C ALA A 65 2.79 0.70 -2.53
N ARG A 66 2.90 1.03 -3.83
CA ARG A 66 1.99 0.55 -4.87
C ARG A 66 2.05 -0.98 -4.99
N THR A 67 3.23 -1.56 -5.10
CA THR A 67 3.40 -3.03 -5.17
C THR A 67 2.88 -3.72 -3.91
N LEU A 68 3.11 -3.16 -2.73
CA LEU A 68 2.58 -3.71 -1.48
C LEU A 68 1.05 -3.71 -1.48
N ALA A 69 0.43 -2.61 -1.91
CA ALA A 69 -1.03 -2.53 -1.99
C ALA A 69 -1.61 -3.52 -3.01
N GLU A 70 -0.98 -3.68 -4.17
CA GLU A 70 -1.35 -4.67 -5.19
C GLU A 70 -1.25 -6.11 -4.62
N ASN A 71 -0.17 -6.43 -3.92
CA ASN A 71 0.03 -7.73 -3.29
C ASN A 71 -0.99 -8.02 -2.17
N ILE A 72 -1.29 -7.02 -1.33
CA ILE A 72 -2.28 -7.18 -0.27
C ILE A 72 -3.68 -7.38 -0.87
N GLN A 73 -4.04 -6.64 -1.92
CA GLN A 73 -5.31 -6.85 -2.61
C GLN A 73 -5.40 -8.26 -3.24
N ALA A 74 -4.34 -8.71 -3.92
CA ALA A 74 -4.29 -10.05 -4.51
C ALA A 74 -4.42 -11.13 -3.43
N GLY A 75 -3.68 -11.03 -2.33
CA GLY A 75 -3.76 -11.97 -1.22
C GLY A 75 -5.12 -11.96 -0.52
N SER A 76 -5.73 -10.79 -0.34
CA SER A 76 -7.09 -10.67 0.19
C SER A 76 -8.12 -11.35 -0.72
N TYR A 77 -7.97 -11.23 -2.04
CA TYR A 77 -8.84 -11.88 -3.01
C TYR A 77 -8.68 -13.41 -2.98
N GLU A 78 -7.44 -13.91 -3.02
CA GLU A 78 -7.15 -15.34 -2.94
C GLU A 78 -7.66 -15.97 -1.63
N ALA A 79 -7.51 -15.26 -0.50
CA ALA A 79 -8.06 -15.70 0.78
C ALA A 79 -9.59 -15.78 0.77
N ALA A 80 -10.27 -14.79 0.15
CA ALA A 80 -11.72 -14.80 0.03
C ALA A 80 -12.24 -15.92 -0.88
N VAL A 81 -11.56 -16.18 -2.01
CA VAL A 81 -11.89 -17.31 -2.91
C VAL A 81 -11.70 -18.64 -2.20
N THR A 82 -10.57 -18.81 -1.49
CA THR A 82 -10.29 -20.05 -0.74
C THR A 82 -11.33 -20.32 0.35
N ASP A 83 -11.79 -19.29 1.06
CA ASP A 83 -12.83 -19.41 2.09
C ASP A 83 -14.19 -19.77 1.47
N LEU A 84 -14.53 -19.17 0.33
CA LEU A 84 -15.74 -19.51 -0.44
C LEU A 84 -15.71 -20.97 -0.92
N GLU A 85 -14.63 -21.40 -1.57
CA GLU A 85 -14.45 -22.79 -2.02
C GLU A 85 -14.51 -23.78 -0.84
N SER A 86 -13.86 -23.46 0.28
CA SER A 86 -13.91 -24.28 1.51
C SER A 86 -15.32 -24.34 2.10
N SER A 87 -16.09 -23.24 2.03
CA SER A 87 -17.48 -23.20 2.50
C SER A 87 -18.41 -24.02 1.63
N GLU A 88 -18.17 -24.06 0.31
CA GLU A 88 -18.91 -24.90 -0.63
C GLU A 88 -18.58 -26.38 -0.43
N GLU A 89 -17.31 -26.72 -0.17
CA GLU A 89 -16.87 -28.09 0.15
C GLU A 89 -17.39 -28.59 1.50
N TYR A 90 -17.70 -27.71 2.47
CA TYR A 90 -18.35 -28.11 3.72
C TYR A 90 -19.88 -28.21 3.62
N ASN A 91 -20.47 -27.73 2.52
CA ASN A 91 -21.91 -27.73 2.28
C ASN A 91 -22.40 -28.94 1.46
N ILE A 92 -21.56 -29.97 1.29
CA ILE A 92 -22.02 -31.29 0.82
C ILE A 92 -22.90 -31.87 1.92
N PRO A 93 -24.20 -32.11 1.69
CA PRO A 93 -25.05 -32.71 2.70
C PRO A 93 -24.50 -34.09 3.04
N ILE A 94 -24.12 -34.30 4.30
CA ILE A 94 -23.92 -35.63 4.87
C ILE A 94 -25.32 -36.30 4.96
N ASN A 95 -25.85 -36.69 3.81
CA ASN A 95 -27.01 -37.56 3.68
C ASN A 95 -26.96 -38.28 2.32
N GLY A 96 -25.85 -38.96 2.10
CA GLY A 96 -25.67 -39.92 1.02
C GLY A 96 -25.37 -41.31 1.57
N ALA A 97 -26.32 -41.93 2.27
CA ALA A 97 -26.53 -43.39 2.26
C ALA A 97 -27.86 -43.74 2.97
N GLN A 98 -28.89 -44.06 2.18
CA GLN A 98 -30.01 -44.86 2.65
C GLN A 98 -29.49 -46.28 2.91
N PHE A 99 -29.35 -46.66 4.18
CA PHE A 99 -29.30 -48.05 4.60
C PHE A 99 -30.55 -48.34 5.42
N TYR A 100 -31.52 -48.98 4.75
CA TYR A 100 -32.48 -50.02 5.16
C TYR A 100 -33.80 -49.87 4.39
#